data_AF-A0A7M7SYJ5-F1
#
_entry.id   AF-A0A7M7SYJ5-F1
#
_cell.length_a   1.000
_cell.length_b   1.000
_cell.length_c   1.000
_cell.angle_alpha   90.00
_cell.angle_beta   90.00
_cell.angle_gamma   90.00
#
_symmetry.space_group_name_H-M   'P 1'
#
loop_
_entity.id
_entity.type
_entity.pdbx_description
1 polymer ?
#
loop_
_entity_poly.entity_id
_entity_poly.type
_entity_poly.pdbx_seq_one_letter_code
_entity_poly.pdbx_strand_id
1 'polypeptide(L)'
;MAESDNDIPGGNIFKQAWVTITSFFGSFLSSDDDVIDETTGLTKQQKALIKKSWTYVLEDKLRIGVIIFIKLFKAFPASQQLFEKLKDYTDFEELARNKKMKAHATRVMAALTSLVENIDQPDILDELLRNTSVTHYRMRMPPHYFEDLGGVIIEALVENLGDKFTPKTKEAWLIYYGYMCRIMLEEMEELEPSNDDD
;
A
#
# COMPACT_ATOMS: atom_id res chain seq x y z
N MET A 1 -27.21 -2.91 29.63
CA MET A 1 -27.65 -1.87 28.67
C MET A 1 -26.60 -1.85 27.57
N ALA A 2 -27.05 -2.05 26.33
CA ALA A 2 -26.26 -2.48 25.19
C ALA A 2 -25.10 -1.53 24.84
N GLU A 3 -23.94 -2.14 24.55
CA GLU A 3 -22.87 -1.56 23.74
C GLU A 3 -23.36 -1.48 22.29
N SER A 4 -23.23 -0.31 21.67
CA SER A 4 -23.48 -0.14 20.23
C SER A 4 -22.18 -0.43 19.48
N ASP A 5 -22.09 -1.61 18.90
CA ASP A 5 -21.14 -1.97 17.85
C ASP A 5 -21.30 -1.00 16.68
N ASN A 6 -20.31 -0.13 16.48
CA ASN A 6 -20.12 0.54 15.19
C ASN A 6 -19.23 -0.36 14.34
N ASP A 7 -19.89 -1.24 13.57
CA ASP A 7 -19.29 -1.95 12.45
C ASP A 7 -18.69 -0.94 11.46
N ILE A 8 -17.35 -0.92 11.36
CA ILE A 8 -16.64 -0.24 10.28
C ILE A 8 -16.62 -1.21 9.09
N PRO A 9 -17.33 -0.92 7.98
CA PRO A 9 -17.39 -1.82 6.83
C PRO A 9 -16.10 -1.68 6.01
N GLY A 10 -15.05 -2.38 6.46
CA GLY A 10 -13.76 -2.40 5.76
C GLY A 10 -12.65 -3.13 6.53
N GLY A 11 -12.65 -3.06 7.87
CA GLY A 11 -11.59 -3.63 8.69
C GLY A 11 -11.54 -5.17 8.72
N ASN A 12 -12.66 -5.84 8.47
CA ASN A 12 -12.77 -7.31 8.59
C ASN A 12 -12.26 -8.05 7.33
N ILE A 13 -12.37 -7.44 6.15
CA ILE A 13 -11.90 -8.05 4.89
C ILE A 13 -10.36 -8.12 4.87
N PHE A 14 -9.68 -7.12 5.43
CA PHE A 14 -8.23 -7.08 5.48
C PHE A 14 -7.64 -7.98 6.55
N LYS A 15 -8.24 -8.14 7.73
CA LYS A 15 -7.75 -9.13 8.71
C LYS A 15 -7.76 -10.56 8.14
N GLN A 16 -8.80 -10.93 7.39
CA GLN A 16 -8.88 -12.23 6.73
C GLN A 16 -7.90 -12.34 5.56
N ALA A 17 -7.78 -11.30 4.73
CA ALA A 17 -6.78 -11.25 3.66
C ALA A 17 -5.34 -11.23 4.19
N TRP A 18 -5.07 -10.64 5.36
CA TRP A 18 -3.76 -10.53 6.01
C TRP A 18 -3.28 -11.88 6.56
N VAL A 19 -4.14 -12.61 7.26
CA VAL A 19 -3.90 -14.01 7.66
C VAL A 19 -3.70 -14.91 6.43
N THR A 20 -4.35 -14.56 5.32
CA THR A 20 -4.21 -15.26 4.03
C THR A 20 -2.88 -14.91 3.34
N ILE A 21 -2.42 -13.66 3.38
CA ILE A 21 -1.12 -13.20 2.86
C ILE A 21 0.04 -13.90 3.58
N THR A 22 -0.08 -14.18 4.88
CA THR A 22 0.91 -14.98 5.61
C THR A 22 0.78 -16.50 5.39
N SER A 23 -0.29 -16.98 4.73
CA SER A 23 -0.61 -18.42 4.60
C SER A 23 -0.66 -18.96 3.15
N PHE A 24 -0.54 -18.14 2.11
CA PHE A 24 -0.70 -18.55 0.70
C PHE A 24 0.61 -19.03 0.03
N PHE A 25 1.05 -20.24 0.35
CA PHE A 25 2.06 -20.99 -0.44
C PHE A 25 1.49 -22.30 -1.05
N GLY A 26 0.17 -22.38 -1.24
CA GLY A 26 -0.53 -23.58 -1.72
C GLY A 26 -0.85 -23.57 -3.22
N SER A 27 -0.06 -24.33 -3.99
CA SER A 27 -0.13 -24.60 -5.44
C SER A 27 -1.53 -24.94 -6.02
N PHE A 28 -1.88 -24.40 -7.21
CA PHE A 28 -2.68 -25.12 -8.22
C PHE A 28 -2.66 -24.53 -9.66
N LEU A 29 -2.36 -25.42 -10.63
CA LEU A 29 -2.46 -25.43 -12.12
C LEU A 29 -1.61 -24.47 -12.97
N SER A 30 -0.80 -25.08 -13.86
CA SER A 30 0.20 -24.44 -14.72
C SER A 30 -0.22 -24.26 -16.18
N SER A 31 0.05 -23.05 -16.69
CA SER A 31 0.74 -22.77 -17.94
C SER A 31 2.03 -21.98 -17.63
N ASP A 32 2.95 -21.78 -18.58
CA ASP A 32 4.20 -21.04 -18.37
C ASP A 32 4.03 -19.60 -17.82
N ASP A 33 2.81 -19.05 -17.86
CA ASP A 33 2.45 -17.77 -17.23
C ASP A 33 2.29 -17.84 -15.69
N ASP A 34 2.35 -19.05 -15.10
CA ASP A 34 2.15 -19.33 -13.66
C ASP A 34 3.46 -19.56 -12.90
N VAL A 35 4.63 -19.38 -13.54
CA VAL A 35 5.90 -19.39 -12.80
C VAL A 35 5.92 -18.21 -11.84
N ILE A 36 5.96 -18.52 -10.55
CA ILE A 36 6.00 -17.55 -9.45
C ILE A 36 7.44 -17.07 -9.30
N ASP A 37 7.64 -15.76 -9.33
CA ASP A 37 8.87 -15.13 -8.88
C ASP A 37 9.02 -15.36 -7.37
N GLU A 38 10.02 -16.13 -6.95
CA GLU A 38 10.22 -16.50 -5.54
C GLU A 38 10.47 -15.28 -4.62
N THR A 39 10.94 -14.16 -5.17
CA THR A 39 11.22 -12.95 -4.41
C THR A 39 9.94 -12.15 -4.17
N THR A 40 9.20 -11.90 -5.25
CA THR A 40 8.02 -11.03 -5.20
C THR A 40 6.71 -11.78 -4.96
N GLY A 41 6.70 -13.11 -5.10
CA GLY A 41 5.50 -13.95 -5.05
C GLY A 41 4.54 -13.76 -6.24
N LEU A 42 4.99 -13.08 -7.30
CA LEU A 42 4.13 -12.71 -8.44
C LEU A 42 4.43 -13.56 -9.66
N THR A 43 3.39 -13.94 -10.39
CA THR A 43 3.54 -14.51 -11.73
C THR A 43 3.77 -13.43 -12.79
N LYS A 44 4.27 -13.83 -13.96
CA LYS A 44 4.43 -12.94 -15.12
C LYS A 44 3.11 -12.26 -15.51
N GLN A 45 2.00 -13.01 -15.46
CA GLN A 45 0.67 -12.48 -15.73
C GLN A 45 0.25 -11.44 -14.69
N GLN A 46 0.49 -11.68 -13.41
CA GLN A 46 0.18 -10.74 -12.34
C GLN A 46 0.98 -9.44 -12.47
N LYS A 47 2.29 -9.53 -12.76
CA LYS A 47 3.13 -8.35 -13.05
C LYS A 47 2.58 -7.55 -14.24
N ALA A 48 2.12 -8.22 -15.30
CA ALA A 48 1.51 -7.55 -16.44
C ALA A 48 0.17 -6.85 -16.10
N LEU A 49 -0.67 -7.47 -15.26
CA LEU A 49 -1.91 -6.87 -14.77
C LEU A 49 -1.64 -5.61 -13.94
N ILE A 50 -0.64 -5.64 -13.06
CA ILE A 50 -0.21 -4.49 -12.26
C ILE A 50 0.24 -3.36 -13.18
N LYS A 51 1.20 -3.62 -14.08
CA LYS A 51 1.69 -2.63 -15.06
C LYS A 51 0.57 -2.01 -15.90
N LYS A 52 -0.33 -2.84 -16.44
CA LYS A 52 -1.47 -2.37 -17.23
C LYS A 52 -2.44 -1.53 -16.41
N SER A 53 -2.80 -1.96 -15.21
CA SER A 53 -3.72 -1.18 -14.37
C SER A 53 -3.11 0.16 -13.94
N TRP A 54 -1.78 0.19 -13.71
CA TRP A 54 -1.08 1.41 -13.35
C TRP A 54 -1.10 2.44 -14.48
N THR A 55 -1.15 2.05 -15.75
CA THR A 55 -1.27 3.03 -16.85
C THR A 55 -2.55 3.85 -16.74
N TYR A 56 -3.66 3.25 -16.26
CA TYR A 56 -4.90 3.98 -15.99
C TYR A 56 -4.78 4.89 -14.77
N VAL A 57 -4.03 4.48 -13.74
CA VAL A 57 -3.75 5.33 -12.58
C VAL A 57 -2.97 6.58 -13.02
N LEU A 58 -2.02 6.43 -13.94
CA LEU A 58 -1.18 7.52 -14.42
C LEU A 58 -1.96 8.62 -15.15
N GLU A 59 -3.13 8.31 -15.73
CA GLU A 59 -4.01 9.29 -16.38
C GLU A 59 -4.50 10.37 -15.40
N ASP A 60 -4.65 10.04 -14.11
CA ASP A 60 -5.10 10.97 -13.08
C ASP A 60 -4.38 10.77 -11.73
N LYS A 61 -3.07 10.53 -11.81
CA LYS A 61 -2.25 10.13 -10.65
C LYS A 61 -2.33 11.08 -9.47
N LEU A 62 -2.41 12.39 -9.72
CA LEU A 62 -2.45 13.38 -8.65
C LEU A 62 -3.78 13.32 -7.90
N ARG A 63 -4.91 13.23 -8.61
CA ARG A 63 -6.22 13.12 -7.96
C ARG A 63 -6.32 11.82 -7.19
N ILE A 64 -5.92 10.69 -7.78
CA ILE A 64 -5.94 9.38 -7.12
C ILE A 64 -5.05 9.39 -5.87
N GLY A 65 -3.83 9.94 -5.98
CA GLY A 65 -2.93 10.08 -4.84
C GLY A 65 -3.53 10.90 -3.70
N VAL A 66 -4.21 12.01 -4.01
CA VAL A 66 -4.91 12.81 -2.98
C VAL A 66 -6.08 12.02 -2.38
N ILE A 67 -6.86 11.30 -3.18
CA ILE A 67 -7.98 10.47 -2.71
C ILE A 67 -7.51 9.42 -1.70
N ILE A 68 -6.37 8.76 -1.97
CA ILE A 68 -5.78 7.79 -1.04
C ILE A 68 -5.57 8.42 0.33
N PHE A 69 -4.91 9.59 0.42
CA PHE A 69 -4.67 10.22 1.72
C PHE A 69 -5.95 10.74 2.38
N ILE A 70 -6.90 11.27 1.62
CA ILE A 70 -8.18 11.71 2.16
C ILE A 70 -8.96 10.52 2.75
N LYS A 71 -8.98 9.37 2.06
CA LYS A 71 -9.60 8.14 2.58
C LYS A 71 -8.87 7.64 3.83
N LEU A 72 -7.54 7.61 3.81
CA LEU A 72 -6.71 7.21 4.94
C LEU A 72 -7.02 8.04 6.19
N PHE A 73 -7.07 9.37 6.07
CA PHE A 73 -7.33 10.24 7.21
C PHE A 73 -8.78 10.16 7.71
N LYS A 74 -9.74 9.86 6.83
CA LYS A 74 -11.13 9.63 7.23
C LYS A 74 -11.30 8.30 7.97
N ALA A 75 -10.68 7.23 7.46
CA ALA A 75 -10.79 5.90 8.05
C ALA A 75 -9.94 5.76 9.33
N PHE A 76 -8.78 6.42 9.35
CA PHE A 76 -7.79 6.33 10.43
C PHE A 76 -7.31 7.73 10.84
N PRO A 77 -8.11 8.52 11.58
CA PRO A 77 -7.77 9.92 11.92
C PRO A 77 -6.43 10.09 12.65
N ALA A 78 -5.99 9.06 13.39
CA ALA A 78 -4.69 9.05 14.04
C ALA A 78 -3.52 9.14 13.04
N SER A 79 -3.67 8.60 11.83
CA SER A 79 -2.66 8.69 10.76
C SER A 79 -2.41 10.15 10.34
N GLN A 80 -3.45 10.99 10.35
CA GLN A 80 -3.33 12.40 10.00
C GLN A 80 -2.42 13.16 10.98
N GLN A 81 -2.34 12.71 12.23
CA GLN A 81 -1.51 13.33 13.28
C GLN A 81 -0.01 13.19 13.00
N LEU A 82 0.39 12.23 12.16
CA LEU A 82 1.78 12.10 11.70
C LEU A 82 2.19 13.22 10.73
N PHE A 83 1.21 13.95 10.17
CA PHE A 83 1.44 15.01 9.21
C PHE A 83 1.34 16.38 9.88
N GLU A 84 2.43 16.83 10.52
CA GLU A 84 2.47 18.08 11.30
C GLU A 84 1.85 19.30 10.59
N LYS A 85 2.02 19.40 9.27
CA LYS A 85 1.50 20.52 8.48
C LYS A 85 0.05 20.37 8.01
N LEU A 86 -0.57 19.21 8.26
CA LEU A 86 -1.91 18.81 7.80
C LEU A 86 -2.82 18.34 8.96
N LYS A 87 -2.30 18.11 10.16
CA LYS A 87 -3.01 17.47 11.30
C LYS A 87 -4.25 18.21 11.78
N ASP A 88 -4.31 19.53 11.62
CA ASP A 88 -5.41 20.37 12.12
C ASP A 88 -6.51 20.63 11.06
N TYR A 89 -6.38 20.07 9.85
CA TYR A 89 -7.40 20.22 8.82
C TYR A 89 -8.57 19.28 9.08
N THR A 90 -9.76 19.85 9.33
CA THR A 90 -11.01 19.10 9.50
C THR A 90 -11.89 19.12 8.25
N ASP A 91 -11.73 20.12 7.38
CA ASP A 91 -12.34 20.17 6.05
C ASP A 91 -11.48 19.39 5.04
N PHE A 92 -11.95 18.21 4.65
CA PHE A 92 -11.29 17.35 3.69
C PHE A 92 -11.31 17.87 2.25
N GLU A 93 -12.28 18.71 1.87
CA GLU A 93 -12.28 19.34 0.55
C GLU A 93 -11.21 20.43 0.46
N GLU A 94 -11.05 21.22 1.54
CA GLU A 94 -9.94 22.16 1.65
C GLU A 94 -8.60 21.42 1.65
N LEU A 95 -8.48 20.35 2.44
CA LEU A 95 -7.26 19.54 2.50
C LEU A 95 -6.90 18.93 1.14
N ALA A 96 -7.88 18.46 0.38
CA ALA A 96 -7.66 17.92 -0.98
C ALA A 96 -7.11 18.98 -1.94
N ARG A 97 -7.44 20.26 -1.74
CA ARG A 97 -6.90 21.38 -2.54
C ARG A 97 -5.55 21.88 -2.04
N ASN A 98 -5.16 21.53 -0.82
CA ASN A 98 -3.95 21.99 -0.16
C ASN A 98 -2.67 21.62 -0.93
N LYS A 99 -1.77 22.59 -1.14
CA LYS A 99 -0.52 22.39 -1.90
C LYS A 99 0.44 21.40 -1.23
N LYS A 100 0.49 21.35 0.10
CA LYS A 100 1.35 20.42 0.85
C LYS A 100 0.82 18.99 0.76
N MET A 101 -0.51 18.81 0.82
CA MET A 101 -1.15 17.53 0.57
C MET A 101 -0.83 17.04 -0.85
N LYS A 102 -1.07 17.87 -1.88
CA LYS A 102 -0.74 17.55 -3.27
C LYS A 102 0.73 17.19 -3.48
N ALA A 103 1.65 17.91 -2.84
CA ALA A 103 3.08 17.61 -2.89
C ALA A 103 3.43 16.28 -2.22
N HIS A 104 2.78 15.92 -1.10
CA HIS A 104 2.98 14.62 -0.49
C HIS A 104 2.41 13.48 -1.35
N ALA A 105 1.16 13.61 -1.80
CA ALA A 105 0.55 12.67 -2.74
C ALA A 105 1.41 12.46 -3.99
N THR A 106 1.97 13.53 -4.56
CA THR A 106 2.86 13.43 -5.74
C THR A 106 4.10 12.58 -5.45
N ARG A 107 4.74 12.76 -4.28
CA ARG A 107 5.94 11.99 -3.90
C ARG A 107 5.62 10.51 -3.73
N VAL A 108 4.50 10.18 -3.08
CA VAL A 108 4.10 8.79 -2.87
C VAL A 108 3.71 8.11 -4.18
N MET A 109 2.96 8.80 -5.04
CA MET A 109 2.62 8.28 -6.37
C MET A 109 3.86 8.11 -7.26
N ALA A 110 4.87 8.95 -7.11
CA ALA A 110 6.15 8.79 -7.80
C ALA A 110 6.90 7.55 -7.29
N ALA A 111 6.99 7.34 -5.97
CA ALA A 111 7.60 6.16 -5.39
C ALA A 111 6.90 4.86 -5.84
N LEU A 112 5.56 4.81 -5.77
CA LEU A 112 4.77 3.69 -6.28
C LEU A 112 4.98 3.47 -7.79
N THR A 113 5.13 4.55 -8.56
CA THR A 113 5.44 4.44 -10.00
C THR A 113 6.80 3.78 -10.21
N SER A 114 7.83 4.21 -9.49
CA SER A 114 9.16 3.58 -9.58
C SER A 114 9.14 2.11 -9.19
N LEU A 115 8.34 1.73 -8.19
CA LEU A 115 8.14 0.32 -7.84
C LEU A 115 7.44 -0.45 -8.98
N VAL A 116 6.37 0.09 -9.57
CA VAL A 116 5.69 -0.59 -10.69
C VAL A 116 6.58 -0.70 -11.92
N GLU A 117 7.38 0.32 -12.23
CA GLU A 117 8.32 0.33 -13.36
C GLU A 117 9.44 -0.71 -13.20
N ASN A 118 9.83 -1.02 -11.97
CA ASN A 118 10.89 -1.98 -11.65
C ASN A 118 10.37 -3.36 -11.21
N ILE A 119 9.09 -3.67 -11.42
CA ILE A 119 8.46 -4.93 -10.94
C ILE A 119 9.11 -6.21 -11.49
N ASP A 120 9.83 -6.11 -12.61
CA ASP A 120 10.57 -7.21 -13.24
C ASP A 120 12.03 -7.30 -12.76
N GLN A 121 12.46 -6.45 -11.83
CA GLN A 121 13.83 -6.34 -11.30
C GLN A 121 13.83 -6.43 -9.76
N PRO A 122 13.71 -7.64 -9.17
CA PRO A 122 13.52 -7.82 -7.73
C PRO A 122 14.61 -7.17 -6.87
N ASP A 123 15.89 -7.29 -7.27
CA ASP A 123 17.01 -6.66 -6.55
C ASP A 123 16.87 -5.13 -6.44
N ILE A 124 16.35 -4.50 -7.50
CA ILE A 124 16.11 -3.05 -7.51
C ILE A 124 14.91 -2.69 -6.64
N LEU A 125 13.85 -3.52 -6.64
CA LEU A 125 12.68 -3.31 -5.79
C LEU A 125 13.06 -3.36 -4.31
N ASP A 126 13.81 -4.39 -3.91
CA ASP A 126 14.26 -4.57 -2.53
C ASP A 126 15.04 -3.33 -2.07
N GLU A 127 16.02 -2.87 -2.85
CA GLU A 127 16.81 -1.69 -2.51
C GLU A 127 15.95 -0.41 -2.45
N LEU A 128 15.01 -0.21 -3.37
CA LEU A 128 14.08 0.93 -3.34
C LEU A 128 13.18 0.92 -2.10
N LEU A 129 12.68 -0.26 -1.71
CA LEU A 129 11.84 -0.46 -0.54
C LEU A 129 12.63 -0.23 0.75
N ARG A 130 13.83 -0.81 0.89
CA ARG A 130 14.71 -0.61 2.06
C ARG A 130 15.08 0.86 2.27
N ASN A 131 15.44 1.57 1.19
CA ASN A 131 15.69 3.02 1.26
C ASN A 131 14.44 3.80 1.72
N THR A 132 13.26 3.35 1.29
CA THR A 132 11.98 3.93 1.74
C THR A 132 11.74 3.63 3.21
N SER A 133 12.06 2.43 3.70
CA SER A 133 11.94 2.02 5.10
C SER A 133 12.77 2.87 6.04
N VAL A 134 14.02 3.18 5.70
CA VAL A 134 14.89 4.05 6.52
C VAL A 134 14.21 5.40 6.79
N THR A 135 13.51 5.94 5.78
CA THR A 135 12.77 7.19 5.94
C THR A 135 11.59 7.04 6.90
N HIS A 136 10.82 5.96 6.78
CA HIS A 136 9.65 5.71 7.62
C HIS A 136 10.03 5.33 9.07
N TYR A 137 11.12 4.58 9.25
CA TYR A 137 11.74 4.29 10.53
C TYR A 137 12.12 5.58 11.26
N ARG A 138 12.83 6.50 10.59
CA ARG A 138 13.21 7.80 11.16
C ARG A 138 12.02 8.67 11.54
N MET A 139 10.89 8.52 10.84
CA MET A 139 9.62 9.17 11.17
C MET A 139 8.87 8.49 12.33
N ARG A 140 9.41 7.38 12.86
CA ARG A 140 8.79 6.53 13.88
C ARG A 140 7.38 6.11 13.48
N MET A 141 7.18 5.79 12.20
CA MET A 141 5.87 5.39 11.71
C MET A 141 5.49 4.03 12.30
N PRO A 142 4.36 3.92 13.00
CA PRO A 142 3.91 2.61 13.49
C PRO A 142 3.62 1.62 12.34
N PRO A 143 4.04 0.35 12.47
CA PRO A 143 3.86 -0.68 11.44
C PRO A 143 2.42 -0.85 10.91
N HIS A 144 1.41 -0.72 11.78
CA HIS A 144 0.01 -0.92 11.37
C HIS A 144 -0.48 0.07 10.30
N TYR A 145 0.13 1.27 10.20
CA TYR A 145 -0.27 2.23 9.17
C TYR A 145 0.07 1.79 7.75
N PHE A 146 1.01 0.86 7.57
CA PHE A 146 1.27 0.26 6.26
C PHE A 146 0.09 -0.62 5.83
N GLU A 147 -0.47 -1.41 6.74
CA GLU A 147 -1.66 -2.22 6.45
C GLU A 147 -2.87 -1.33 6.10
N ASP A 148 -3.10 -0.29 6.91
CA ASP A 148 -4.18 0.68 6.71
C ASP A 148 -4.06 1.39 5.35
N LEU A 149 -2.85 1.82 4.99
CA LEU A 149 -2.57 2.44 3.70
C LEU A 149 -2.82 1.47 2.54
N GLY A 150 -2.43 0.20 2.68
CA GLY A 150 -2.69 -0.84 1.69
C GLY A 150 -4.17 -1.00 1.38
N GLY A 151 -4.98 -1.08 2.43
CA GLY A 151 -6.42 -1.22 2.26
C GLY A 151 -7.03 -0.05 1.50
N VAL A 152 -6.60 1.17 1.86
CA VAL A 152 -7.07 2.41 1.22
C VAL A 152 -6.59 2.53 -0.23
N ILE A 153 -5.37 2.10 -0.56
CA ILE A 153 -4.87 2.05 -1.94
C ILE A 153 -5.75 1.13 -2.77
N ILE A 154 -6.00 -0.10 -2.31
CA ILE A 154 -6.82 -1.07 -3.06
C ILE A 154 -8.24 -0.55 -3.26
N GLU A 155 -8.85 0.03 -2.23
CA GLU A 155 -10.17 0.65 -2.33
C GLU A 155 -10.20 1.80 -3.35
N ALA A 156 -9.22 2.69 -3.29
CA ALA A 156 -9.10 3.80 -4.23
C ALA A 156 -8.92 3.30 -5.67
N LEU A 157 -8.13 2.24 -5.89
CA LEU A 157 -7.96 1.65 -7.22
C LEU A 157 -9.26 1.02 -7.74
N VAL A 158 -9.99 0.27 -6.91
CA VAL A 158 -11.29 -0.32 -7.28
C VAL A 158 -12.28 0.76 -7.72
N GLU A 159 -12.44 1.82 -6.93
CA GLU A 159 -13.39 2.89 -7.22
C GLU A 159 -13.03 3.69 -8.47
N ASN A 160 -11.74 3.97 -8.69
CA ASN A 160 -11.31 4.89 -9.75
C ASN A 160 -11.10 4.20 -11.09
N LEU A 161 -10.79 2.90 -11.10
CA LEU A 161 -10.59 2.14 -12.34
C LEU A 161 -11.85 1.36 -12.75
N GLY A 162 -12.78 1.12 -11.83
CA GLY A 162 -14.03 0.41 -12.08
C GLY A 162 -13.78 -0.95 -12.74
N ASP A 163 -14.48 -1.23 -13.84
CA ASP A 163 -14.37 -2.51 -14.58
C ASP A 163 -12.95 -2.82 -15.09
N LYS A 164 -12.05 -1.82 -15.17
CA LYS A 164 -10.65 -2.04 -15.56
C LYS A 164 -9.84 -2.70 -14.44
N PHE A 165 -10.31 -2.63 -13.19
CA PHE A 165 -9.68 -3.25 -12.03
C PHE A 165 -10.37 -4.58 -11.69
N THR A 166 -10.07 -5.60 -12.48
CA THR A 166 -10.68 -6.91 -12.37
C THR A 166 -10.32 -7.62 -11.04
N PRO A 167 -11.06 -8.66 -10.62
CA PRO A 167 -10.69 -9.45 -9.45
C PRO A 167 -9.25 -10.01 -9.50
N LYS A 168 -8.79 -10.44 -10.68
CA LYS A 168 -7.39 -10.89 -10.88
C LYS A 168 -6.38 -9.76 -10.71
N THR A 169 -6.73 -8.56 -11.19
CA THR A 169 -5.91 -7.36 -10.97
C THR A 169 -5.82 -7.04 -9.49
N LYS A 170 -6.95 -7.08 -8.76
CA LYS A 170 -6.99 -6.86 -7.32
C LYS A 170 -6.11 -7.87 -6.56
N GLU A 171 -6.21 -9.14 -6.90
CA GLU A 171 -5.38 -10.20 -6.32
C GLU A 171 -3.88 -9.94 -6.54
N ALA A 172 -3.49 -9.62 -7.77
CA ALA A 172 -2.09 -9.26 -8.09
C ALA A 172 -1.60 -8.08 -7.25
N TRP A 173 -2.41 -7.03 -7.08
CA TRP A 173 -2.06 -5.89 -6.24
C TRP A 173 -1.96 -6.22 -4.75
N LEU A 174 -2.80 -7.11 -4.24
CA LEU A 174 -2.73 -7.54 -2.84
C LEU A 174 -1.42 -8.30 -2.57
N ILE A 175 -1.04 -9.22 -3.46
CA ILE A 175 0.24 -9.93 -3.38
C ILE A 175 1.39 -8.93 -3.44
N TYR A 176 1.36 -8.02 -4.41
CA TYR A 176 2.45 -7.06 -4.59
C TYR A 176 2.59 -6.10 -3.41
N TYR A 177 1.48 -5.60 -2.87
CA TYR A 177 1.49 -4.75 -1.69
C TYR A 177 1.97 -5.50 -0.45
N GLY A 178 1.56 -6.77 -0.29
CA GLY A 178 2.08 -7.63 0.78
C GLY A 178 3.59 -7.80 0.71
N TYR A 179 4.15 -8.02 -0.47
CA TYR A 179 5.60 -8.02 -0.70
C TYR A 179 6.26 -6.70 -0.29
N MET A 180 5.68 -5.55 -0.69
CA MET A 180 6.21 -4.24 -0.29
C MET A 180 6.23 -4.07 1.24
N CYS A 181 5.12 -4.37 1.91
CA CYS A 181 5.02 -4.30 3.37
C CYS A 181 6.03 -5.19 4.05
N ARG A 182 6.19 -6.43 3.58
CA ARG A 182 7.14 -7.40 4.15
C ARG A 182 8.55 -6.83 4.17
N ILE A 183 9.08 -6.43 3.00
CA ILE A 183 10.43 -5.85 2.89
C ILE A 183 10.55 -4.59 3.75
N MET A 184 9.50 -3.75 3.73
CA MET A 184 9.58 -2.50 4.46
C MET A 184 9.65 -2.70 5.98
N LEU A 185 8.84 -3.61 6.50
CA LEU A 185 8.76 -3.89 7.93
C LEU A 185 9.96 -4.69 8.42
N GLU A 186 10.46 -5.67 7.65
CA GLU A 186 11.70 -6.41 7.94
C GLU A 186 12.88 -5.44 8.11
N GLU A 187 13.07 -4.51 7.18
CA GLU A 187 14.14 -3.50 7.29
C GLU A 187 13.93 -2.56 8.49
N MET A 188 12.69 -2.17 8.79
CA MET A 188 12.41 -1.33 9.96
C MET A 188 12.75 -2.04 11.28
N GLU A 189 12.51 -3.36 11.36
CA GLU A 189 12.87 -4.21 12.50
C GLU A 189 14.40 -4.36 12.60
N GLU A 190 15.11 -4.58 11.49
CA GLU A 190 16.57 -4.64 11.44
C GLU A 190 17.24 -3.33 11.90
N LEU A 191 16.58 -2.19 11.69
CA LEU A 191 17.05 -0.87 12.14
C LEU A 191 16.79 -0.61 13.63
N GLU A 192 15.97 -1.42 14.31
CA GLU A 192 15.78 -1.29 15.75
C GLU A 192 17.09 -1.62 16.49
N PRO A 193 17.56 -0.75 17.39
CA PRO A 193 18.76 -1.06 18.17
C PRO A 193 18.52 -2.32 19.01
N SER A 194 19.47 -3.25 18.97
CA SER A 194 19.44 -4.45 19.82
C SER A 194 19.34 -4.04 21.28
N ASN A 195 18.28 -4.50 21.98
CA ASN A 195 18.09 -4.27 23.42
C ASN A 195 19.08 -5.07 24.30
N ASP A 196 20.26 -5.42 23.78
CA ASP A 196 21.25 -6.28 24.42
C ASP A 196 22.34 -5.50 25.20
N ASP A 197 22.22 -4.18 25.29
CA ASP A 197 23.12 -3.31 26.07
C ASP A 197 22.37 -2.66 27.25
N ASP A 198 22.04 -3.43 28.29
CA ASP A 198 21.77 -2.96 29.67
C ASP A 198 22.24 -4.00 30.71
#